data_AF-A0A7D5ME17-F1
#
_entry.id   AF-A0A7D5ME17-F1
#
_cell.length_a   1.000
_cell.length_b   1.000
_cell.length_c   1.000
_cell.angle_alpha   90.00
_cell.angle_beta   90.00
_cell.angle_gamma   90.00
#
_symmetry.space_group_name_H-M   'P 1'
#
loop_
_entity.id
_entity.type
_entity.pdbx_description
1 polymer ?
#
loop_
_entity_poly.entity_id
_entity_poly.type
_entity_poly.pdbx_seq_one_letter_code
_entity_poly.pdbx_strand_id
1 'polypeptide(L)'
;MKTRLLIIIGIFLLVFTFTLPSVFADCSLDSDWQEKPCLDMPPYDKSELVQIWDQYYLMKGQKWMEMKKAEMDFAIENQILEKWLSFDIPTSQNFQNHNVYFYYFLNDQVPIVDGYYSEQLLQNEDRNSNLERYAGDQPADNLSTVIVTYYHISNGGLFVLSVIFGVGIIGFVIWRTRK
;
A
#
# COMPACT_ATOMS: atom_id res chain seq x y z
N MET A 1 -21.29 -42.31 22.63
CA MET A 1 -21.37 -40.84 22.46
C MET A 1 -20.01 -40.14 22.55
N LYS A 2 -19.11 -40.52 23.48
CA LYS A 2 -17.81 -39.85 23.71
C LYS A 2 -16.88 -39.81 22.48
N THR A 3 -16.82 -40.88 21.69
CA THR A 3 -15.97 -40.95 20.48
C THR A 3 -16.44 -40.06 19.34
N ARG A 4 -17.75 -39.79 19.21
CA ARG A 4 -18.28 -38.90 18.17
C ARG A 4 -18.00 -37.42 18.47
N LEU A 5 -17.98 -37.05 19.75
CA LEU A 5 -17.67 -35.68 20.20
C LEU A 5 -16.20 -35.32 19.93
N LEU A 6 -15.28 -36.26 20.19
CA LEU A 6 -13.84 -36.04 19.96
C LEU A 6 -13.51 -35.83 18.47
N ILE A 7 -14.20 -36.53 17.57
CA ILE A 7 -14.02 -36.34 16.12
C ILE A 7 -14.49 -34.95 15.68
N ILE A 8 -15.63 -34.47 16.21
CA ILE A 8 -16.15 -33.14 15.88
C ILE A 8 -15.20 -32.04 16.38
N ILE A 9 -14.69 -32.16 17.61
CA ILE A 9 -13.72 -31.21 18.18
C ILE A 9 -12.41 -31.21 17.38
N GLY A 10 -11.94 -32.39 16.96
CA GLY A 10 -10.74 -32.51 16.12
C GLY A 10 -10.89 -31.84 14.76
N ILE A 11 -12.04 -32.01 14.09
CA ILE A 11 -12.32 -31.36 12.81
C ILE A 11 -12.42 -29.83 13.00
N PHE A 12 -13.05 -29.37 14.07
CA PHE A 12 -13.20 -27.94 14.35
C PHE A 12 -11.85 -27.26 14.62
N LEU A 13 -10.97 -27.90 15.39
CA LEU A 13 -9.62 -27.40 15.65
C LEU A 13 -8.75 -27.39 14.40
N LEU A 14 -8.87 -28.42 13.54
CA LEU A 14 -8.15 -28.49 12.27
C LEU A 14 -8.60 -27.36 11.31
N VAL A 15 -9.91 -27.10 11.22
CA VAL A 15 -10.43 -26.01 10.39
C VAL A 15 -10.00 -24.63 10.92
N PHE A 16 -9.94 -24.46 12.24
CA PHE A 16 -9.51 -23.18 12.84
C PHE A 16 -8.06 -22.82 12.49
N THR A 17 -7.15 -23.80 12.43
CA THR A 17 -5.74 -23.53 12.08
C THR A 17 -5.51 -23.14 10.63
N PHE A 18 -6.41 -23.50 9.70
CA PHE A 18 -6.30 -23.11 8.28
C PHE A 18 -6.89 -21.73 7.95
N THR A 19 -7.46 -21.04 8.94
CA THR A 19 -8.12 -19.73 8.72
C THR A 19 -7.33 -18.54 9.27
N LEU A 20 -6.06 -18.69 9.61
CA LEU A 20 -5.21 -17.52 9.86
C LEU A 20 -4.76 -16.96 8.52
N PRO A 21 -5.30 -15.81 8.04
CA PRO A 21 -4.72 -15.14 6.89
C PRO A 21 -3.35 -14.62 7.33
N SER A 22 -2.28 -15.28 6.88
CA SER A 22 -0.97 -14.66 6.84
C SER A 22 -1.01 -13.58 5.77
N VAL A 23 -1.40 -12.36 6.16
CA VAL A 23 -1.33 -11.19 5.30
C VAL A 23 0.12 -10.70 5.35
N PHE A 24 1.01 -11.37 4.62
CA PHE A 24 2.26 -10.74 4.26
C PHE A 24 1.91 -9.74 3.17
N ALA A 25 1.95 -8.45 3.51
CA ALA A 25 1.92 -7.40 2.50
C ALA A 25 3.27 -7.47 1.78
N ASP A 26 3.33 -8.23 0.69
CA ASP A 26 4.50 -8.24 -0.18
C ASP A 26 4.45 -6.96 -1.00
N CYS A 27 5.56 -6.21 -1.02
CA CYS A 27 5.66 -5.00 -1.80
C CYS A 27 5.41 -5.35 -3.26
N SER A 28 4.58 -4.54 -3.94
CA SER A 28 4.30 -4.77 -5.35
C SER A 28 5.63 -4.77 -6.11
N LEU A 29 5.91 -5.87 -6.79
CA LEU A 29 7.18 -6.06 -7.49
C LEU A 29 7.31 -5.01 -8.60
N ASP A 30 8.22 -4.06 -8.39
CA ASP A 30 8.54 -3.03 -9.35
C ASP A 30 9.50 -3.64 -10.39
N SER A 31 8.98 -3.93 -11.58
CA SER A 31 9.78 -4.54 -12.65
C SER A 31 10.95 -3.67 -13.12
N ASP A 32 10.89 -2.36 -12.84
CA ASP A 32 11.90 -1.39 -13.23
C ASP A 32 12.97 -1.18 -12.15
N TRP A 33 12.60 -1.35 -10.88
CA TRP A 33 13.50 -1.27 -9.74
C TRP A 33 13.21 -2.38 -8.73
N GLN A 34 13.69 -3.58 -9.04
CA GLN A 34 13.40 -4.80 -8.27
C GLN A 34 13.93 -4.74 -6.83
N GLU A 35 15.00 -3.98 -6.59
CA GLU A 35 15.62 -3.80 -5.28
C GLU A 35 15.05 -2.60 -4.49
N LYS A 36 13.94 -2.00 -4.97
CA LYS A 36 13.31 -0.86 -4.32
C LYS A 36 12.94 -1.23 -2.87
N PRO A 37 13.38 -0.44 -1.87
CA PRO A 37 13.02 -0.70 -0.48
C PRO A 37 11.50 -0.70 -0.28
N CYS A 38 11.05 -1.63 0.55
CA CYS A 38 9.67 -1.73 0.98
C CYS A 38 9.30 -0.57 1.90
N LEU A 39 8.36 0.25 1.45
CA LEU A 39 7.81 1.37 2.20
C LEU A 39 6.46 0.94 2.80
N ASP A 40 6.51 0.15 3.88
CA ASP A 40 5.33 -0.52 4.46
C ASP A 40 4.54 0.28 5.51
N MET A 41 5.17 1.27 6.15
CA MET A 41 4.56 2.03 7.24
C MET A 41 4.77 3.55 7.09
N PRO A 42 3.85 4.27 6.41
CA PRO A 42 3.84 5.73 6.46
C PRO A 42 3.54 6.20 7.90
N PRO A 43 3.94 7.42 8.28
CA PRO A 43 4.52 8.47 7.44
C PRO A 43 6.02 8.34 7.15
N TYR A 44 6.45 8.75 5.95
CA TYR A 44 7.87 8.88 5.61
C TYR A 44 8.33 10.34 5.66
N ASP A 45 9.54 10.54 6.13
CA ASP A 45 10.20 11.84 6.00
C ASP A 45 10.64 12.04 4.53
N LYS A 46 10.43 13.26 4.00
CA LYS A 46 10.84 13.62 2.64
C LYS A 46 12.35 13.43 2.47
N SER A 47 13.14 13.77 3.49
CA SER A 47 14.60 13.64 3.43
C SER A 47 15.06 12.18 3.31
N GLU A 48 14.39 11.26 3.98
CA GLU A 48 14.62 9.82 3.87
C GLU A 48 14.26 9.33 2.47
N LEU A 49 13.10 9.73 1.94
CA LEU A 49 12.69 9.35 0.60
C LEU A 49 13.63 9.85 -0.49
N VAL A 50 14.11 11.10 -0.37
CA VAL A 50 15.13 11.65 -1.28
C VAL A 50 16.37 10.76 -1.29
N GLN A 51 16.89 10.38 -0.11
CA GLN A 51 18.07 9.51 -0.03
C GLN A 51 17.86 8.14 -0.68
N ILE A 52 16.68 7.53 -0.48
CA ILE A 52 16.39 6.24 -1.11
C ILE A 52 16.30 6.44 -2.63
N TRP A 53 15.66 7.50 -3.11
CA TRP A 53 15.42 7.73 -4.54
C TRP A 53 16.65 8.24 -5.29
N ASP A 54 17.65 8.77 -4.58
CA ASP A 54 18.98 9.00 -5.14
C ASP A 54 19.64 7.68 -5.60
N GLN A 55 19.35 6.56 -4.94
CA GLN A 55 19.84 5.25 -5.40
C GLN A 55 19.24 4.86 -6.75
N TYR A 56 17.96 5.18 -6.97
CA TYR A 56 17.32 4.98 -8.27
C TYR A 56 17.98 5.83 -9.37
N TYR A 57 18.26 7.10 -9.07
CA TYR A 57 19.00 7.97 -10.00
C TYR A 57 20.36 7.39 -10.36
N LEU A 58 21.12 6.93 -9.37
CA LEU A 58 22.44 6.31 -9.57
C LEU A 58 22.35 5.02 -10.40
N MET A 59 21.35 4.17 -10.13
CA MET A 59 21.12 2.92 -10.86
C MET A 59 20.78 3.17 -12.34
N LYS A 60 19.91 4.15 -12.63
CA LYS A 60 19.51 4.48 -14.01
C LYS A 60 20.56 5.29 -14.77
N GLY A 61 21.26 6.16 -14.06
CA GLY A 61 22.25 7.09 -14.60
C GLY A 61 21.65 8.39 -15.14
N GLN A 62 22.44 9.45 -15.02
CA GLN A 62 22.06 10.83 -15.38
C GLN A 62 21.44 10.96 -16.77
N LYS A 63 22.11 10.44 -17.80
CA LYS A 63 21.66 10.58 -19.20
C LYS A 63 20.25 10.02 -19.42
N TRP A 64 19.94 8.88 -18.79
CA TRP A 64 18.63 8.27 -18.92
C TRP A 64 17.58 9.06 -18.15
N MET A 65 17.91 9.52 -16.93
CA MET A 65 17.03 10.35 -16.12
C MET A 65 16.70 11.68 -16.78
N GLU A 66 17.66 12.31 -17.46
CA GLU A 66 17.44 13.55 -18.22
C GLU A 66 16.58 13.33 -19.46
N MET A 67 16.79 12.23 -20.19
CA MET A 67 15.95 11.85 -21.33
C MET A 67 14.50 11.64 -20.89
N LYS A 68 14.28 10.90 -19.79
CA LYS A 68 12.94 10.69 -19.24
C LYS A 68 12.32 11.95 -18.67
N LYS A 69 13.14 12.85 -18.10
CA LYS A 69 12.67 14.18 -17.71
C LYS A 69 12.15 14.96 -18.92
N ALA A 70 12.85 14.93 -20.05
CA ALA A 70 12.40 15.62 -21.26
C ALA A 70 11.07 15.04 -21.80
N GLU A 71 10.88 13.71 -21.75
CA GLU A 71 9.58 13.08 -22.07
C GLU A 71 8.46 13.56 -21.13
N MET A 72 8.75 13.63 -19.83
CA MET A 72 7.82 14.09 -18.81
C MET A 72 7.50 15.58 -18.94
N ASP A 73 8.50 16.43 -19.19
CA ASP A 73 8.33 17.88 -19.40
C ASP A 73 7.44 18.12 -20.63
N PHE A 74 7.68 17.39 -21.72
CA PHE A 74 6.79 17.40 -22.89
C PHE A 74 5.36 16.99 -22.50
N ALA A 75 5.20 15.96 -21.68
CA ALA A 75 3.87 15.52 -21.23
C ALA A 75 3.16 16.57 -20.35
N ILE A 76 3.89 17.29 -19.51
CA ILE A 76 3.39 18.41 -18.70
C ILE A 76 2.94 19.56 -19.62
N GLU A 77 3.80 20.00 -20.54
CA GLU A 77 3.53 21.10 -21.46
C GLU A 77 2.31 20.84 -22.35
N ASN A 78 2.10 19.59 -22.74
CA ASN A 78 0.99 19.18 -23.59
C ASN A 78 -0.24 18.70 -22.81
N GLN A 79 -0.26 18.82 -21.48
CA GLN A 79 -1.37 18.41 -20.61
C GLN A 79 -1.75 16.92 -20.77
N ILE A 80 -0.76 16.06 -20.98
CA ILE A 80 -0.91 14.60 -21.13
C ILE A 80 -0.10 13.82 -20.07
N LEU A 81 0.26 14.46 -18.97
CA LEU A 81 1.02 13.82 -17.88
C LEU A 81 0.29 12.60 -17.29
N GLU A 82 -1.03 12.69 -17.08
CA GLU A 82 -1.83 11.56 -16.59
C GLU A 82 -1.71 10.34 -17.52
N LYS A 83 -1.78 10.56 -18.85
CA LYS A 83 -1.59 9.51 -19.84
C LYS A 83 -0.16 8.96 -19.84
N TRP A 84 0.84 9.82 -19.63
CA TRP A 84 2.24 9.41 -19.54
C TRP A 84 2.52 8.57 -18.28
N LEU A 85 1.79 8.81 -17.20
CA LEU A 85 1.82 8.00 -15.96
C LEU A 85 0.91 6.76 -16.04
N SER A 86 -0.14 6.77 -16.87
CA SER A 86 -1.20 5.76 -16.83
C SER A 86 -0.70 4.32 -17.01
N PHE A 87 -1.28 3.42 -16.22
CA PHE A 87 -1.06 1.97 -16.35
C PHE A 87 -1.88 1.31 -17.47
N ASP A 88 -2.69 2.09 -18.19
CA ASP A 88 -3.65 1.60 -19.21
C ASP A 88 -2.97 0.92 -20.41
N ILE A 89 -1.66 1.10 -20.57
CA ILE A 89 -0.85 0.39 -21.55
C ILE A 89 -0.07 -0.71 -20.82
N PRO A 90 -0.25 -2.01 -21.11
CA PRO A 90 0.36 -3.11 -20.37
C PRO A 90 1.84 -3.30 -20.76
N THR A 91 2.66 -2.27 -20.55
CA THR A 91 4.10 -2.30 -20.78
C THR A 91 4.83 -1.96 -19.48
N SER A 92 6.00 -2.56 -19.29
CA SER A 92 6.91 -2.27 -18.17
C SER A 92 7.39 -0.81 -18.11
N GLN A 93 7.07 0.01 -19.12
CA GLN A 93 7.43 1.41 -19.20
C GLN A 93 6.70 2.29 -18.17
N ASN A 94 5.54 1.87 -17.65
CA ASN A 94 4.78 2.73 -16.73
C ASN A 94 5.47 2.85 -15.36
N PHE A 95 6.10 1.78 -14.87
CA PHE A 95 6.89 1.83 -13.63
C PHE A 95 8.06 2.83 -13.75
N GLN A 96 8.73 2.88 -14.91
CA GLN A 96 9.79 3.85 -15.18
C GLN A 96 9.30 5.28 -15.07
N ASN A 97 8.18 5.58 -15.74
CA ASN A 97 7.61 6.91 -15.77
C ASN A 97 7.18 7.35 -14.37
N HIS A 98 6.55 6.46 -13.62
CA HIS A 98 6.19 6.68 -12.21
C HIS A 98 7.40 6.97 -11.32
N ASN A 99 8.44 6.15 -11.40
CA ASN A 99 9.64 6.31 -10.59
C ASN A 99 10.38 7.61 -10.94
N VAL A 100 10.43 7.97 -12.22
CA VAL A 100 11.00 9.26 -12.68
C VAL A 100 10.20 10.43 -12.16
N TYR A 101 8.87 10.42 -12.31
CA TYR A 101 8.01 11.47 -11.79
C TYR A 101 8.22 11.66 -10.30
N PHE A 102 8.18 10.57 -9.52
CA PHE A 102 8.32 10.65 -8.08
C PHE A 102 9.72 11.14 -7.65
N TYR A 103 10.79 10.74 -8.36
CA TYR A 103 12.13 11.31 -8.13
C TYR A 103 12.14 12.83 -8.28
N TYR A 104 11.63 13.35 -9.39
CA TYR A 104 11.61 14.80 -9.63
C TYR A 104 10.61 15.53 -8.72
N PHE A 105 9.54 14.86 -8.29
CA PHE A 105 8.56 15.38 -7.34
C PHE A 105 9.19 15.59 -5.96
N LEU A 106 9.92 14.60 -5.45
CA LEU A 106 10.66 14.71 -4.18
C LEU A 106 11.70 15.83 -4.21
N ASN A 107 12.19 16.19 -5.40
CA ASN A 107 13.18 17.25 -5.61
C ASN A 107 12.55 18.59 -6.01
N ASP A 108 11.23 18.75 -5.88
CA ASP A 108 10.49 19.99 -6.16
C ASP A 108 10.65 20.51 -7.59
N GLN A 109 10.85 19.61 -8.57
CA GLN A 109 11.07 19.95 -9.98
C GLN A 109 9.85 19.71 -10.88
N VAL A 110 8.76 19.15 -10.36
CA VAL A 110 7.52 18.87 -11.09
C VAL A 110 6.29 19.19 -10.24
N PRO A 111 5.15 19.51 -10.88
CA PRO A 111 3.92 19.82 -10.14
C PRO A 111 3.33 18.60 -9.44
N ILE A 112 2.55 18.86 -8.39
CA ILE A 112 1.67 17.88 -7.74
C ILE A 112 0.57 17.47 -8.73
N VAL A 113 0.28 16.17 -8.80
CA VAL A 113 -0.85 15.62 -9.55
C VAL A 113 -1.78 14.91 -8.58
N ASP A 114 -3.07 15.25 -8.63
CA ASP A 114 -4.09 14.62 -7.78
C ASP A 114 -4.14 13.10 -8.02
N GLY A 115 -4.24 12.33 -6.93
CA GLY A 115 -4.27 10.87 -6.98
C GLY A 115 -2.90 10.17 -7.09
N TYR A 116 -1.79 10.91 -7.23
CA TYR A 116 -0.45 10.35 -7.28
C TYR A 116 0.41 10.85 -6.10
N TYR A 117 0.70 9.95 -5.14
CA TYR A 117 1.68 10.07 -4.05
C TYR A 117 1.59 11.30 -3.11
N SER A 118 0.74 12.28 -3.42
CA SER A 118 0.70 13.59 -2.81
C SER A 118 0.04 13.56 -1.42
N GLU A 119 -1.03 12.79 -1.24
CA GLU A 119 -1.80 12.84 0.01
C GLU A 119 -1.03 12.37 1.25
N GLN A 120 -0.13 11.39 1.12
CA GLN A 120 0.64 10.86 2.25
C GLN A 120 1.85 11.72 2.59
N LEU A 121 2.48 12.34 1.58
CA LEU A 121 3.65 13.20 1.77
C LEU A 121 3.26 14.60 2.22
N LEU A 122 2.19 15.16 1.65
CA LEU A 122 1.67 16.47 2.04
C LEU A 122 1.14 16.46 3.48
N GLN A 123 0.57 15.35 3.95
CA GLN A 123 0.15 15.23 5.35
C GLN A 123 1.32 15.32 6.35
N ASN A 124 2.54 14.94 5.96
CA ASN A 124 3.71 15.06 6.83
C ASN A 124 4.30 16.46 6.83
N GLU A 125 4.28 17.15 5.71
CA GLU A 125 4.71 18.54 5.62
C GLU A 125 3.79 19.45 6.45
N ASP A 126 2.47 19.22 6.38
CA ASP A 126 1.49 19.88 7.25
C ASP A 126 1.63 19.47 8.71
N ARG A 127 1.94 18.20 9.00
CA ARG A 127 2.17 17.73 10.38
C ARG A 127 3.42 18.35 10.99
N ASN A 128 4.54 18.36 10.27
CA ASN A 128 5.82 18.88 10.75
C ASN A 128 5.77 20.40 10.92
N SER A 129 5.17 21.13 9.98
CA SER A 129 4.97 22.58 10.12
C SER A 129 4.07 22.97 11.30
N ASN A 130 3.11 22.11 11.66
CA ASN A 130 2.32 22.29 12.87
C ASN A 130 3.10 21.88 14.14
N LEU A 131 3.88 20.80 14.13
CA LEU A 131 4.69 20.37 15.27
C LEU A 131 5.77 21.40 15.64
N GLU A 132 6.46 22.00 14.68
CA GLU A 132 7.43 23.07 14.94
C GLU A 132 6.75 24.32 15.53
N ARG A 133 5.50 24.60 15.11
CA ARG A 133 4.71 25.71 15.67
C ARG A 133 4.25 25.46 17.11
N TYR A 134 4.08 24.20 17.53
CA TYR A 134 3.71 23.82 18.91
C TYR A 134 4.93 23.56 19.83
N ALA A 135 6.08 23.16 19.28
CA ALA A 135 7.31 22.94 20.04
C ALA A 135 7.97 24.24 20.56
N GLY A 136 7.51 25.40 20.10
CA GLY A 136 7.99 26.71 20.56
C GLY A 136 7.47 27.17 21.91
N ASP A 137 6.36 26.61 22.43
CA ASP A 137 5.60 27.27 23.51
C ASP A 137 5.06 26.37 24.65
N GLN A 138 5.40 25.08 24.74
CA GLN A 138 4.92 24.25 25.87
C GLN A 138 6.00 23.39 26.58
N PRO A 139 5.97 23.33 27.94
CA PRO A 139 6.83 22.45 28.74
C PRO A 139 6.50 20.96 28.52
N ALA A 140 7.55 20.15 28.54
CA ALA A 140 7.67 18.81 27.95
C ALA A 140 6.87 17.66 28.62
N ASP A 141 5.78 17.94 29.33
CA ASP A 141 5.32 16.99 30.35
C ASP A 141 4.07 16.16 29.98
N ASN A 142 3.39 16.40 28.85
CA ASN A 142 2.17 15.63 28.51
C ASN A 142 1.94 15.44 27.01
N LEU A 143 2.77 14.65 26.32
CA LEU A 143 2.46 14.19 24.96
C LEU A 143 1.63 12.90 25.02
N SER A 144 0.33 13.05 25.30
CA SER A 144 -0.63 11.94 25.21
C SER A 144 -0.85 11.59 23.74
N THR A 145 -0.46 10.38 23.39
CA THR A 145 -0.46 9.80 22.05
C THR A 145 -1.89 9.71 21.50
N VAL A 146 -2.27 10.62 20.59
CA VAL A 146 -3.51 10.48 19.81
C VAL A 146 -3.20 9.61 18.59
N ILE A 147 -3.40 8.31 18.72
CA ILE A 147 -3.32 7.35 17.60
C ILE A 147 -4.68 7.38 16.90
N VAL A 148 -4.75 8.00 15.72
CA VAL A 148 -5.89 7.87 14.81
C VAL A 148 -5.63 6.66 13.92
N THR A 149 -6.25 5.53 14.26
CA THR A 149 -6.24 4.32 13.44
C THR A 149 -7.31 4.40 12.36
N TYR A 150 -6.90 4.61 11.10
CA TYR A 150 -7.77 4.43 9.94
C TYR A 150 -7.47 3.08 9.29
N TYR A 151 -8.30 2.08 9.59
CA TYR A 151 -8.29 0.77 8.93
C TYR A 151 -9.28 0.80 7.76
N HIS A 152 -8.79 0.84 6.52
CA HIS A 152 -9.61 0.54 5.36
C HIS A 152 -9.51 -0.96 5.04
N ILE A 153 -10.44 -1.76 5.57
CA ILE A 153 -10.53 -3.20 5.30
C ILE A 153 -11.64 -3.43 4.28
N SER A 154 -11.29 -3.57 3.00
CA SER A 154 -12.22 -4.13 2.00
C SER A 154 -12.06 -5.65 1.92
N ASN A 155 -12.42 -6.36 2.99
CA ASN A 155 -12.50 -7.84 3.02
C ASN A 155 -13.96 -8.34 3.15
N GLY A 156 -14.93 -7.61 2.57
CA GLY A 156 -16.35 -7.98 2.62
C GLY A 156 -16.71 -9.23 1.79
N GLY A 157 -15.88 -9.64 0.83
CA GLY A 157 -16.21 -10.73 -0.10
C GLY A 157 -16.02 -12.14 0.45
N LEU A 158 -15.02 -12.36 1.31
CA LEU A 158 -14.68 -13.71 1.79
C LEU A 158 -15.59 -14.23 2.92
N PHE A 159 -16.24 -13.34 3.67
CA PHE A 159 -17.15 -13.74 4.75
C PHE A 159 -18.48 -14.31 4.26
N VAL A 160 -18.95 -13.93 3.08
CA VAL A 160 -20.26 -14.39 2.57
C VAL A 160 -20.19 -15.85 2.10
N LEU A 161 -19.06 -16.28 1.55
CA LEU A 161 -18.91 -17.65 1.04
C LEU A 161 -18.84 -18.71 2.16
N SER A 162 -18.23 -18.38 3.31
CA SER A 162 -18.11 -19.34 4.42
C SER A 162 -19.46 -19.68 5.07
N VAL A 163 -20.38 -18.71 5.13
CA VAL A 163 -21.74 -18.91 5.67
C VAL A 163 -22.57 -19.82 4.76
N ILE A 164 -22.48 -19.66 3.44
CA ILE A 164 -23.26 -20.47 2.48
C ILE A 164 -22.83 -21.95 2.53
N PHE A 165 -21.53 -22.23 2.59
CA PHE A 165 -21.04 -23.60 2.72
C PHE A 165 -21.42 -24.24 4.06
N GLY A 166 -21.37 -23.49 5.16
CA GLY A 166 -21.77 -23.99 6.48
C GLY A 166 -23.24 -24.42 6.55
N VAL A 167 -24.14 -23.61 6.02
CA VAL A 167 -25.59 -23.91 6.02
C VAL A 167 -25.91 -25.10 5.10
N GLY A 168 -25.25 -25.20 3.94
CA GLY A 168 -25.43 -26.32 3.00
C GLY A 168 -25.05 -27.68 3.60
N ILE A 169 -23.94 -27.74 4.33
CA ILE A 169 -23.47 -28.99 4.97
C ILE A 169 -24.44 -29.43 6.07
N ILE A 170 -24.92 -28.51 6.91
CA ILE A 170 -25.88 -28.83 7.98
C ILE A 170 -27.20 -29.35 7.39
N GLY A 171 -27.72 -28.70 6.33
CA GLY A 171 -28.93 -29.14 5.64
C GLY A 171 -28.81 -30.55 5.07
N PHE A 172 -27.67 -30.87 4.43
CA PHE A 172 -27.41 -32.20 3.86
C PHE A 172 -27.35 -33.31 4.93
N VAL A 173 -26.73 -33.03 6.08
CA VAL A 173 -26.65 -34.00 7.20
C VAL A 173 -28.03 -34.28 7.80
N ILE A 174 -28.87 -33.24 7.98
CA ILE A 174 -30.24 -33.40 8.48
C ILE A 174 -31.10 -34.19 7.49
N TRP A 175 -30.97 -33.92 6.18
CA TRP A 175 -31.71 -34.65 5.15
C TRP A 175 -31.36 -36.14 5.13
N ARG A 176 -30.06 -36.48 5.20
CA ARG A 176 -29.59 -37.87 5.17
C ARG A 176 -30.00 -38.68 6.40
N THR A 177 -30.18 -38.04 7.56
CA THR A 177 -30.54 -38.71 8.82
C THR A 177 -32.04 -38.94 8.99
N ARG A 178 -32.89 -38.33 8.15
CA ARG A 178 -34.35 -38.55 8.12
C ARG A 178 -34.81 -39.65 7.16
N LYS A 179 -33.90 -40.18 6.33
CA LYS A 179 -34.11 -41.43 5.57
C LYS A 179 -33.51 -42.59 6.35
#